data_AF-A0A832RJ39-F1
#
_entry.id   AF-A0A832RJ39-F1
#
_cell.length_a   1.000
_cell.length_b   1.000
_cell.length_c   1.000
_cell.angle_alpha   90.00
_cell.angle_beta   90.00
_cell.angle_gamma   90.00
#
_symmetry.space_group_name_H-M   'P 1'
#
loop_
_entity.id
_entity.type
_entity.pdbx_description
1 polymer ?
#
loop_
_entity_poly.entity_id
_entity_poly.type
_entity_poly.pdbx_seq_one_letter_code
_entity_poly.pdbx_strand_id
1 'polypeptide(L)'
;MIFLILGFGTAYAQKGTYVDSVQFIQYLDENTAIEEVKKKNLDIYYARVSSELLQDTDTKNLQIFYTTGGTFSILVNPAKGEEFNPFYYQKVRFALNYLVDRKLIVDELMSGNGVPMSSNYGPFDPDFLNIVPEVEKFHFRYNPELANFLITQTLEEAGAKKIQDKWTYG
;
A
#
# COMPACT_ATOMS: atom_id res chain seq x y z
N MET A 1 43.74 -36.19 46.38
CA MET A 1 43.16 -36.48 45.05
C MET A 1 41.78 -35.84 45.02
N ILE A 2 41.59 -34.81 44.20
CA ILE A 2 40.35 -34.02 44.09
C ILE A 2 39.60 -34.54 42.87
N PHE A 3 38.32 -34.89 43.03
CA PHE A 3 37.43 -35.20 41.92
C PHE A 3 36.55 -33.99 41.65
N LEU A 4 36.73 -33.38 40.47
CA LEU A 4 35.84 -32.35 39.94
C LEU A 4 34.80 -33.04 39.04
N ILE A 5 33.53 -32.98 39.41
CA ILE A 5 32.43 -33.47 38.57
C ILE A 5 31.87 -32.27 37.80
N LEU A 6 32.10 -32.24 36.48
CA LEU A 6 31.46 -31.31 35.57
C LEU A 6 30.10 -31.89 35.15
N GLY A 7 29.03 -31.37 35.74
CA GLY A 7 27.68 -31.65 35.28
C GLY A 7 27.39 -30.87 34.01
N PHE A 8 27.42 -31.53 32.85
CA PHE A 8 26.86 -30.96 31.62
C PHE A 8 25.34 -31.08 31.69
N GLY A 9 24.66 -29.99 32.07
CA GLY A 9 23.22 -29.88 31.87
C GLY A 9 22.93 -29.80 30.38
N THR A 10 22.23 -30.79 29.83
CA THR A 10 21.65 -30.68 28.49
C THR A 10 20.55 -29.63 28.52
N ALA A 11 20.83 -28.43 28.02
CA ALA A 11 19.79 -27.45 27.70
C ALA A 11 19.03 -27.96 26.47
N TYR A 12 17.84 -28.53 26.68
CA TYR A 12 16.93 -28.77 25.56
C TYR A 12 16.45 -27.42 25.04
N ALA A 13 16.70 -27.14 23.77
CA ALA A 13 16.10 -25.99 23.10
C ALA A 13 14.57 -26.11 23.25
N GLN A 14 13.94 -25.05 23.74
CA GLN A 14 12.48 -24.99 23.83
C GLN A 14 11.90 -25.25 22.43
N LYS A 15 10.90 -26.14 22.32
CA LYS A 15 10.29 -26.46 21.01
C LYS A 15 9.83 -25.14 20.38
N GLY A 16 10.48 -24.71 19.29
CA GLY A 16 10.27 -23.39 18.70
C GLY A 16 8.93 -23.21 17.98
N THR A 17 8.11 -24.26 17.92
CA THR A 17 6.81 -24.27 17.25
C THR A 17 5.87 -25.28 17.91
N TYR A 18 4.57 -25.01 17.86
CA TYR A 18 3.53 -25.92 18.35
C TYR A 18 3.16 -27.03 17.35
N VAL A 19 3.55 -26.88 16.07
CA VAL A 19 3.21 -27.84 15.00
C VAL A 19 4.42 -28.65 14.54
N ASP A 20 4.19 -29.85 14.02
CA ASP A 20 5.25 -30.74 13.51
C ASP A 20 5.53 -30.52 12.01
N SER A 21 4.56 -30.00 11.24
CA SER A 21 4.70 -29.69 9.82
C SER A 21 3.82 -28.53 9.38
N VAL A 22 4.22 -27.82 8.32
CA VAL A 22 3.41 -26.80 7.63
C VAL A 22 3.37 -27.13 6.15
N GLN A 23 2.17 -27.13 5.56
CA GLN A 23 1.97 -27.33 4.12
C GLN A 23 1.50 -26.02 3.48
N PHE A 24 2.18 -25.61 2.40
CA PHE A 24 1.77 -24.46 1.60
C PHE A 24 0.96 -24.93 0.39
N ILE A 25 -0.25 -24.41 0.25
CA ILE A 25 -1.15 -24.70 -0.87
C ILE A 25 -1.44 -23.37 -1.57
N GLN A 26 -1.26 -23.35 -2.89
CA GLN A 26 -1.52 -22.16 -3.70
C GLN A 26 -2.91 -22.25 -4.33
N TYR A 27 -3.74 -21.24 -4.06
CA TYR A 27 -4.97 -20.96 -4.78
C TYR A 27 -4.79 -19.65 -5.54
N LEU A 28 -5.15 -19.65 -6.83
CA LEU A 28 -5.10 -18.44 -7.67
C LEU A 28 -6.41 -17.64 -7.59
N ASP A 29 -7.51 -18.32 -7.28
CA ASP A 29 -8.82 -17.72 -7.07
C ASP A 29 -9.11 -17.61 -5.57
N GLU A 30 -9.46 -16.40 -5.15
CA GLU A 30 -9.67 -16.06 -3.75
C GLU A 30 -10.95 -16.70 -3.19
N ASN A 31 -12.03 -16.76 -3.99
CA ASN A 31 -13.29 -17.38 -3.57
C ASN A 31 -13.08 -18.85 -3.20
N THR A 32 -12.33 -19.57 -4.04
CA THR A 32 -11.95 -20.96 -3.80
C THR A 32 -11.18 -21.10 -2.49
N ALA A 33 -10.19 -20.24 -2.25
CA ALA A 33 -9.39 -20.30 -1.03
C ALA A 33 -10.25 -20.12 0.24
N ILE A 34 -11.18 -19.16 0.23
CA ILE A 34 -12.11 -18.92 1.34
C ILE A 34 -13.04 -20.12 1.57
N GLU A 35 -13.56 -20.73 0.50
CA GLU A 35 -14.39 -21.93 0.63
C GLU A 35 -13.61 -23.12 1.21
N GLU A 36 -12.33 -23.28 0.86
CA GLU A 36 -11.48 -24.33 1.44
C GLU A 36 -11.19 -24.09 2.94
N VAL A 37 -11.11 -22.83 3.38
CA VAL A 37 -11.06 -22.49 4.81
C VAL A 37 -12.37 -22.86 5.50
N LYS A 38 -13.52 -22.52 4.91
CA LYS A 38 -14.84 -22.87 5.46
C LYS A 38 -15.03 -24.39 5.60
N LYS A 39 -14.52 -25.16 4.65
CA LYS A 39 -14.53 -26.63 4.68
C LYS A 39 -13.49 -27.25 5.62
N LYS A 40 -12.58 -26.44 6.20
CA LYS A 40 -11.44 -26.88 7.02
C LYS A 40 -10.42 -27.73 6.26
N ASN A 41 -10.37 -27.59 4.94
CA ASN A 41 -9.30 -28.17 4.11
C ASN A 41 -8.06 -27.25 4.08
N LEU A 42 -8.25 -25.97 4.41
CA LEU A 42 -7.19 -24.99 4.61
C LEU A 42 -7.35 -24.34 5.98
N ASP A 43 -6.30 -24.39 6.82
CA ASP A 43 -6.39 -23.80 8.17
C ASP A 43 -6.38 -22.26 8.12
N ILE A 44 -5.55 -21.67 7.24
CA ILE A 44 -5.36 -20.22 7.13
C ILE A 44 -5.20 -19.85 5.65
N TYR A 45 -6.01 -18.90 5.19
CA TYR A 45 -5.74 -18.17 3.95
C TYR A 45 -4.94 -16.90 4.27
N TYR A 46 -3.66 -16.88 3.90
CA TYR A 46 -2.72 -15.81 4.24
C TYR A 46 -2.54 -14.81 3.09
N ALA A 47 -3.60 -14.10 2.76
CA ALA A 47 -3.58 -13.01 1.78
C ALA A 47 -4.64 -11.95 2.13
N ARG A 48 -4.56 -10.78 1.47
CA ARG A 48 -5.60 -9.75 1.57
C ARG A 48 -6.91 -10.29 1.02
N VAL A 49 -8.02 -9.98 1.68
CA VAL A 49 -9.38 -10.27 1.22
C VAL A 49 -10.12 -8.96 0.97
N SER A 50 -10.81 -8.85 -0.17
CA SER A 50 -11.60 -7.65 -0.48
C SER A 50 -12.80 -7.50 0.46
N SER A 51 -13.17 -6.25 0.76
CA SER A 51 -14.33 -5.96 1.60
C SER A 51 -15.63 -6.41 0.95
N GLU A 52 -15.73 -6.31 -0.36
CA GLU A 52 -16.87 -6.79 -1.17
C GLU A 52 -17.07 -8.30 -0.98
N LEU A 53 -16.01 -9.09 -1.11
CA LEU A 53 -16.09 -10.53 -0.95
C LEU A 53 -16.50 -10.95 0.47
N LEU A 54 -16.02 -10.23 1.49
CA LEU A 54 -16.43 -10.48 2.87
C LEU A 54 -17.90 -10.16 3.14
N GLN A 55 -18.48 -9.16 2.45
CA GLN A 55 -19.90 -8.82 2.60
C GLN A 55 -20.81 -9.94 2.05
N ASP A 56 -20.41 -10.57 0.96
CA ASP A 56 -21.18 -11.64 0.31
C ASP A 56 -20.92 -13.04 0.88
N THR A 57 -19.94 -13.18 1.79
CA THR A 57 -19.55 -14.45 2.39
C THR A 57 -20.26 -14.69 3.72
N ASP A 58 -20.76 -15.91 3.96
CA ASP A 58 -21.16 -16.33 5.33
C ASP A 58 -19.91 -16.53 6.21
N THR A 59 -19.65 -15.56 7.08
CA THR A 59 -18.46 -15.48 7.92
C THR A 59 -18.63 -16.08 9.32
N LYS A 60 -19.79 -16.67 9.65
CA LYS A 60 -20.08 -17.19 11.02
C LYS A 60 -19.05 -18.18 11.55
N ASN A 61 -18.41 -18.94 10.66
CA ASN A 61 -17.40 -19.94 11.00
C ASN A 61 -15.98 -19.50 10.64
N LEU A 62 -15.76 -18.22 10.32
CA LEU A 62 -14.47 -17.67 9.95
C LEU A 62 -13.98 -16.69 11.01
N GLN A 63 -12.71 -16.81 11.37
CA GLN A 63 -12.01 -15.76 12.12
C GLN A 63 -11.29 -14.85 11.13
N ILE A 64 -11.76 -13.61 11.02
CA ILE A 64 -11.19 -12.60 10.11
C ILE A 64 -10.28 -11.68 10.91
N PHE A 65 -9.07 -11.47 10.41
CA PHE A 65 -8.10 -10.56 11.00
C PHE A 65 -8.01 -9.29 10.17
N TYR A 66 -8.39 -8.16 10.76
CA TYR A 66 -8.20 -6.85 10.16
C TYR A 66 -6.81 -6.34 10.51
N THR A 67 -6.03 -6.00 9.49
CA THR A 67 -4.68 -5.47 9.64
C THR A 67 -4.51 -4.25 8.75
N THR A 68 -3.74 -3.28 9.21
CA THR A 68 -3.26 -2.18 8.39
C THR A 68 -2.07 -2.72 7.58
N GLY A 69 -2.29 -3.02 6.31
CA GLY A 69 -1.28 -3.63 5.47
C GLY A 69 -1.31 -3.10 4.06
N GLY A 70 -0.12 -2.84 3.51
CA GLY A 70 0.07 -2.38 2.14
C GLY A 70 -0.25 -0.90 1.93
N THR A 71 0.26 -0.37 0.83
CA THR A 71 -0.03 0.99 0.35
C THR A 71 -0.22 0.96 -1.15
N PHE A 72 -1.06 1.85 -1.66
CA PHE A 72 -1.23 2.07 -3.10
C PHE A 72 -0.57 3.38 -3.47
N SER A 73 0.23 3.39 -4.54
CA SER A 73 0.89 4.59 -5.04
C SER A 73 0.97 4.58 -6.55
N ILE A 74 0.97 5.78 -7.13
CA ILE A 74 1.30 6.01 -8.53
C ILE A 74 2.74 6.49 -8.56
N LEU A 75 3.62 5.67 -9.12
CA LEU A 75 5.03 6.01 -9.29
C LEU A 75 5.25 6.54 -10.71
N VAL A 76 5.91 7.70 -10.80
CA VAL A 76 6.29 8.33 -12.08
C VAL A 76 7.80 8.45 -12.15
N ASN A 77 8.36 8.30 -13.36
CA ASN A 77 9.80 8.39 -13.57
C ASN A 77 10.26 9.86 -13.56
N PRO A 78 11.07 10.31 -12.58
CA PRO A 78 11.54 11.69 -12.50
C PRO A 78 12.81 11.95 -13.34
N ALA A 79 13.37 10.94 -14.00
CA ALA A 79 14.64 11.09 -14.72
C ALA A 79 14.51 12.02 -15.92
N LYS A 80 15.57 12.80 -16.19
CA LYS A 80 15.70 13.52 -17.45
C LYS A 80 15.95 12.50 -18.56
N GLY A 81 15.08 12.47 -19.57
CA GLY A 81 15.25 11.65 -20.76
C GLY A 81 15.87 12.44 -21.92
N GLU A 82 16.18 11.72 -23.00
CA GLU A 82 16.46 12.32 -24.31
C GLU A 82 15.18 12.95 -24.89
N GLU A 83 14.05 12.26 -24.71
CA GLU A 83 12.72 12.79 -24.99
C GLU A 83 12.20 13.67 -23.84
N PHE A 84 11.26 14.56 -24.17
CA PHE A 84 10.60 15.40 -23.19
C PHE A 84 9.83 14.55 -22.17
N ASN A 85 10.24 14.65 -20.90
CA ASN A 85 9.56 14.00 -19.79
C ASN A 85 8.88 15.04 -18.89
N PRO A 86 7.54 15.15 -18.85
CA PRO A 86 6.85 16.10 -17.98
C PRO A 86 7.07 15.79 -16.50
N PHE A 87 7.30 14.52 -16.14
CA PHE A 87 7.55 14.10 -14.76
C PHE A 87 8.96 14.40 -14.28
N TYR A 88 9.88 14.84 -15.15
CA TYR A 88 11.17 15.40 -14.73
C TYR A 88 10.96 16.62 -13.80
N TYR A 89 9.95 17.43 -14.09
CA TYR A 89 9.64 18.62 -13.32
C TYR A 89 8.98 18.28 -11.99
N GLN A 90 9.61 18.67 -10.89
CA GLN A 90 9.07 18.45 -9.54
C GLN A 90 7.67 19.06 -9.36
N LYS A 91 7.43 20.26 -9.90
CA LYS A 91 6.11 20.91 -9.84
C LYS A 91 5.01 20.04 -10.43
N VAL A 92 5.26 19.38 -11.57
CA VAL A 92 4.30 18.46 -12.20
C VAL A 92 4.04 17.26 -11.29
N ARG A 93 5.09 16.63 -10.71
CA ARG A 93 4.91 15.51 -9.78
C ARG A 93 4.14 15.89 -8.51
N PHE A 94 4.38 17.09 -7.97
CA PHE A 94 3.62 17.61 -6.84
C PHE A 94 2.16 17.87 -7.22
N ALA A 95 1.92 18.43 -8.42
CA ALA A 95 0.59 18.70 -8.93
C ALA A 95 -0.29 17.44 -9.01
N LEU A 96 0.30 16.27 -9.30
CA LEU A 96 -0.43 14.99 -9.31
C LEU A 96 -1.13 14.69 -7.98
N ASN A 97 -0.59 15.13 -6.85
CA ASN A 97 -1.23 14.88 -5.55
C ASN A 97 -2.58 15.56 -5.40
N TYR A 98 -2.83 16.66 -6.12
CA TYR A 98 -4.12 17.35 -6.14
C TYR A 98 -5.10 16.74 -7.16
N LEU A 99 -4.66 15.84 -8.05
CA LEU A 99 -5.55 15.11 -8.98
C LEU A 99 -6.18 13.86 -8.35
N VAL A 100 -5.63 13.35 -7.25
CA VAL A 100 -6.08 12.09 -6.66
C VAL A 100 -7.08 12.36 -5.54
N ASP A 101 -8.35 12.02 -5.77
CA ASP A 101 -9.38 11.99 -4.73
C ASP A 101 -9.24 10.73 -3.86
N ARG A 102 -8.40 10.84 -2.84
CA ARG A 102 -8.13 9.75 -1.90
C ARG A 102 -9.34 9.41 -1.04
N LYS A 103 -10.23 10.38 -0.77
CA LYS A 103 -11.42 10.14 0.03
C LYS A 103 -12.40 9.29 -0.76
N LEU A 104 -12.65 9.64 -2.03
CA LEU A 104 -13.47 8.85 -2.92
C LEU A 104 -12.93 7.42 -3.08
N ILE A 105 -11.61 7.26 -3.26
CA ILE A 105 -11.00 5.92 -3.36
C ILE A 105 -11.29 5.09 -2.10
N VAL A 106 -11.05 5.65 -0.92
CA VAL A 106 -11.26 4.93 0.34
C VAL A 106 -12.74 4.61 0.56
N ASP A 107 -13.61 5.60 0.41
CA ASP A 107 -15.03 5.46 0.75
C ASP A 107 -15.76 4.56 -0.26
N GLU A 108 -15.58 4.82 -1.56
CA GLU A 108 -16.35 4.17 -2.62
C GLU A 108 -15.69 2.87 -3.11
N LEU A 109 -14.38 2.90 -3.40
CA LEU A 109 -13.70 1.74 -3.99
C LEU A 109 -13.22 0.73 -2.95
N MET A 110 -12.91 1.19 -1.73
CA MET A 110 -12.45 0.33 -0.64
C MET A 110 -13.52 0.09 0.42
N SER A 111 -14.75 0.59 0.22
CA SER A 111 -15.86 0.49 1.17
C SER A 111 -15.48 0.98 2.58
N GLY A 112 -14.64 2.01 2.68
CA GLY A 112 -14.10 2.54 3.94
C GLY A 112 -12.92 1.76 4.54
N ASN A 113 -12.47 0.65 3.94
CA ASN A 113 -11.37 -0.18 4.46
C ASN A 113 -9.99 0.33 4.03
N GLY A 114 -9.74 1.62 4.24
CA GLY A 114 -8.48 2.27 3.91
C GLY A 114 -8.30 3.58 4.67
N VAL A 115 -7.10 4.13 4.60
CA VAL A 115 -6.79 5.44 5.18
C VAL A 115 -6.11 6.31 4.12
N PRO A 116 -6.61 7.54 3.86
CA PRO A 116 -5.97 8.45 2.93
C PRO A 116 -4.52 8.77 3.36
N MET A 117 -3.57 8.60 2.43
CA MET A 117 -2.16 8.88 2.66
C MET A 117 -1.63 9.87 1.63
N SER A 118 -0.93 10.92 2.08
CA SER A 118 -0.28 11.92 1.22
C SER A 118 1.26 11.81 1.25
N SER A 119 1.79 10.80 1.92
CA SER A 119 3.21 10.53 2.06
C SER A 119 3.46 9.03 2.07
N ASN A 120 4.73 8.63 2.01
CA ASN A 120 5.13 7.23 2.17
C ASN A 120 4.97 6.72 3.61
N TYR A 121 4.83 7.61 4.59
CA TYR A 121 4.42 7.27 5.95
C TYR A 121 2.92 7.55 6.14
N GLY A 122 2.21 6.56 6.66
CA GLY A 122 0.80 6.62 7.01
C GLY A 122 0.59 6.81 8.51
N PRO A 123 -0.64 7.11 8.95
CA PRO A 123 -0.95 7.39 10.37
C PRO A 123 -0.61 6.27 11.36
N PHE A 124 -0.39 5.05 10.87
CA PHE A 124 -0.03 3.89 11.69
C PHE A 124 1.48 3.66 11.78
N ASP A 125 2.28 4.41 11.03
CA ASP A 125 3.74 4.30 11.10
C ASP A 125 4.29 5.03 12.33
N PRO A 126 5.26 4.44 13.06
CA PRO A 126 5.85 5.05 14.26
C PRO A 126 6.40 6.46 14.03
N ASP A 127 6.93 6.72 12.83
CA ASP A 127 7.57 7.99 12.46
C ASP A 127 6.61 9.02 11.86
N PHE A 128 5.32 8.69 11.68
CA PHE A 128 4.38 9.58 11.01
C PHE A 128 4.29 10.96 11.65
N LEU A 129 4.22 11.03 12.99
CA LEU A 129 4.12 12.29 13.72
C LEU A 129 5.32 13.22 13.48
N ASN A 130 6.49 12.67 13.13
CA ASN A 130 7.70 13.45 12.86
C ASN A 130 7.65 14.19 11.50
N ILE A 131 6.80 13.76 10.57
CA ILE A 131 6.73 14.31 9.21
C ILE A 131 5.44 15.09 8.93
N VAL A 132 4.43 14.99 9.80
CA VAL A 132 3.13 15.67 9.63
C VAL A 132 3.29 17.17 9.37
N PRO A 133 4.12 17.92 10.14
CA PRO A 133 4.28 19.36 9.91
C PRO A 133 4.81 19.68 8.51
N GLU A 134 5.70 18.86 7.96
CA GLU A 134 6.29 19.01 6.64
C GLU A 134 5.29 18.69 5.53
N VAL A 135 4.52 17.62 5.69
CA VAL A 135 3.52 17.21 4.69
C VAL A 135 2.35 18.18 4.63
N GLU A 136 1.88 18.70 5.76
CA GLU A 136 0.74 19.62 5.80
C GLU A 136 1.04 20.98 5.14
N LYS A 137 2.31 21.40 5.02
CA LYS A 137 2.69 22.61 4.25
C LYS A 137 2.24 22.59 2.79
N PHE A 138 2.07 21.40 2.21
CA PHE A 138 1.63 21.26 0.82
C PHE A 138 0.11 21.31 0.66
N HIS A 139 -0.65 21.16 1.75
CA HIS A 139 -2.10 21.12 1.74
C HIS A 139 -2.67 20.19 0.66
N PHE A 140 -2.08 19.00 0.51
CA PHE A 140 -2.54 18.03 -0.48
C PHE A 140 -3.99 17.63 -0.21
N ARG A 141 -4.88 18.09 -1.08
CA ARG A 141 -6.32 17.82 -1.10
C ARG A 141 -6.74 17.73 -2.57
N TYR A 142 -7.82 17.02 -2.86
CA TYR A 142 -8.33 16.94 -4.23
C TYR A 142 -8.69 18.35 -4.74
N ASN A 143 -7.95 18.82 -5.73
CA ASN A 143 -8.11 20.11 -6.37
C ASN A 143 -7.59 20.03 -7.83
N PRO A 144 -8.41 19.49 -8.75
CA PRO A 144 -8.03 19.34 -10.15
C PRO A 144 -7.73 20.66 -10.87
N GLU A 145 -8.37 21.75 -10.47
CA GLU A 145 -8.15 23.07 -11.05
C GLU A 145 -6.73 23.55 -10.75
N LEU A 146 -6.31 23.46 -9.48
CA LEU A 146 -4.94 23.79 -9.07
C LEU A 146 -3.92 22.88 -9.76
N ALA A 147 -4.19 21.57 -9.84
CA ALA A 147 -3.31 20.65 -10.55
C ALA A 147 -3.15 21.04 -12.02
N ASN A 148 -4.25 21.29 -12.72
CA ASN A 148 -4.25 21.68 -14.12
C ASN A 148 -3.50 23.00 -14.33
N PHE A 149 -3.71 23.99 -13.45
CA PHE A 149 -2.97 25.25 -13.47
C PHE A 149 -1.44 25.03 -13.34
N LEU A 150 -1.01 24.31 -12.30
CA LEU A 150 0.42 24.05 -12.04
C LEU A 150 1.09 23.25 -13.16
N ILE A 151 0.40 22.24 -13.70
CA ILE A 151 0.87 21.44 -14.82
C ILE A 151 0.97 22.31 -16.07
N THR A 152 -0.10 23.04 -16.42
CA THR A 152 -0.15 23.89 -17.61
C THR A 152 0.98 24.92 -17.58
N GLN A 153 1.10 25.66 -16.49
CA GLN A 153 2.16 26.65 -16.32
C GLN A 153 3.55 26.02 -16.50
N THR A 154 3.81 24.89 -15.83
CA THR A 154 5.14 24.26 -15.87
C THR A 154 5.48 23.74 -17.26
N LEU A 155 4.50 23.16 -17.97
CA LEU A 155 4.72 22.60 -19.31
C LEU A 155 4.89 23.70 -20.36
N GLU A 156 4.13 24.80 -20.28
CA GLU A 156 4.30 25.97 -21.16
C GLU A 156 5.64 26.66 -20.93
N GLU A 157 6.05 26.85 -19.67
CA GLU A 157 7.39 27.37 -19.32
C GLU A 157 8.52 26.48 -19.87
N ALA A 158 8.28 25.18 -19.96
CA ALA A 158 9.21 24.22 -20.54
C ALA A 158 9.23 24.22 -22.08
N GLY A 159 8.28 24.89 -22.74
CA GLY A 159 8.14 24.97 -24.19
C GLY A 159 7.11 24.02 -24.80
N ALA A 160 6.40 23.23 -23.99
CA ALA A 160 5.30 22.41 -24.47
C ALA A 160 4.06 23.26 -24.79
N LYS A 161 3.23 22.77 -25.72
CA LYS A 161 1.99 23.44 -26.14
C LYS A 161 0.81 22.49 -26.04
N LYS A 162 -0.33 23.00 -25.59
CA LYS A 162 -1.60 22.25 -25.58
C LYS A 162 -2.34 22.48 -26.89
N ILE A 163 -2.48 21.43 -27.70
CA ILE A 163 -3.18 21.45 -29.00
C ILE A 163 -4.29 20.41 -28.94
N GLN A 164 -5.55 20.82 -29.12
CA GLN A 164 -6.73 19.94 -29.07
C GLN A 164 -6.74 19.05 -27.80
N ASP A 165 -6.55 19.69 -26.64
CA ASP A 165 -6.46 19.04 -25.33
C ASP A 165 -5.32 18.03 -25.11
N LYS A 166 -4.35 17.98 -26.02
CA LYS A 166 -3.14 17.15 -25.88
C LYS A 166 -1.90 18.01 -25.73
N TRP A 167 -1.04 17.65 -24.80
CA TRP A 167 0.28 18.25 -24.65
C TRP A 167 1.20 17.74 -25.75
N THR A 168 1.87 18.68 -26.41
CA THR A 168 2.83 18.41 -27.49
C THR A 168 4.13 19.16 -27.19
N TYR A 169 5.26 18.55 -27.53
CA TYR A 169 6.59 19.12 -27.37
C TYR A 169 7.39 18.86 -28.63
N GLY A 170 8.05 19.88 -29.18
CA GLY A 170 8.81 19.83 -30.43
C GLY A 170 9.49 21.14 -30.76
#